data_AF-A0A7S0M697-F1
#
_entry.id   AF-A0A7S0M697-F1
#
_cell.length_a   1.000
_cell.length_b   1.000
_cell.length_c   1.000
_cell.angle_alpha   90.00
_cell.angle_beta   90.00
_cell.angle_gamma   90.00
#
_symmetry.space_group_name_H-M   'P 1'
#
loop_
_entity.id
_entity.type
_entity.pdbx_description
1 polymer ?
#
loop_
_entity_poly.entity_id
_entity_poly.type
_entity_poly.pdbx_seq_one_letter_code
_entity_poly.pdbx_strand_id
1 'polypeptide(L)'
;TMSESSSDSEGAASDASTPRLEVTDEQKTQSEELKTKANAKFQENHFAEATDFYTKAIELNPRNHILHANRAFCHIKMENYGIAITDSTEAINLDPSYIKGYYRRGTAHLALNKLKLARADFREAVKREPHNKDARAKMDECEKAIRKERFEKAIESETPTRKSMSADDIQVESSYKGPHLENGQVTETFIADMIAHFKAEKRLHAKYALQILLQVLEVLKSEETVVDVPVPDGEHVNVCGDVHGQFYDLCNIFETAGKPSEKNPFLFNGDFVDRGSFGVETVLLLFAYKVLYPNHMHLNRGNHETVNMNKMYGFEGEIKAKYKEVELMPLLTDIFQWLPLAHVIGGKVLVLHGGLFSKDETTLNDVRKIQRHQEPPDE
;
A
#
# COMPACT_ATOMS: atom_id res chain seq x y z
N THR A 1 -54.47 51.93 21.72
CA THR A 1 -54.05 52.76 20.57
C THR A 1 -52.91 52.03 19.90
N MET A 2 -53.25 51.13 18.97
CA MET A 2 -53.11 51.32 17.50
C MET A 2 -51.63 51.26 17.09
N SER A 3 -51.19 50.45 16.12
CA SER A 3 -51.88 49.62 15.14
C SER A 3 -50.85 48.72 14.45
N GLU A 4 -51.31 47.54 14.04
CA GLU A 4 -50.65 46.62 13.10
C GLU A 4 -50.34 47.29 11.74
N SER A 5 -49.26 46.86 11.10
CA SER A 5 -49.17 46.82 9.64
C SER A 5 -48.28 45.66 9.20
N SER A 6 -48.94 44.64 8.67
CA SER A 6 -48.41 43.56 7.84
C SER A 6 -47.85 44.09 6.52
N SER A 7 -46.74 43.53 6.04
CA SER A 7 -46.47 43.40 4.61
C SER A 7 -45.46 42.28 4.35
N ASP A 8 -46.02 41.15 3.95
CA ASP A 8 -45.61 40.30 2.84
C ASP A 8 -44.19 39.71 2.78
N SER A 9 -44.22 38.39 2.97
CA SER A 9 -43.28 37.41 2.44
C SER A 9 -43.24 37.42 0.91
N GLU A 10 -42.09 37.74 0.33
CA GLU A 10 -41.74 37.26 -1.01
C GLU A 10 -40.62 36.24 -0.86
N GLY A 11 -41.00 34.97 -1.06
CA GLY A 11 -40.07 33.86 -1.17
C GLY A 11 -39.24 34.03 -2.43
N ALA A 12 -37.94 34.26 -2.24
CA ALA A 12 -36.95 34.07 -3.30
C ALA A 12 -36.80 32.56 -3.54
N ALA A 13 -37.65 32.02 -4.42
CA ALA A 13 -37.44 30.73 -5.05
C ALA A 13 -36.13 30.81 -5.84
N SER A 14 -35.07 30.20 -5.31
CA SER A 14 -33.83 29.96 -6.05
C SER A 14 -34.03 28.74 -6.96
N ASP A 15 -34.85 28.90 -8.00
CA ASP A 15 -34.87 27.98 -9.13
C ASP A 15 -33.73 28.36 -10.08
N ALA A 16 -32.50 28.03 -9.67
CA ALA A 16 -31.36 27.99 -10.58
C ALA A 16 -31.26 26.57 -11.16
N SER A 17 -32.25 26.20 -11.98
CA SER A 17 -32.14 25.02 -12.84
C SER A 17 -31.05 25.28 -13.88
N THR A 18 -29.83 24.83 -13.58
CA THR A 18 -28.79 24.66 -14.58
C THR A 18 -29.41 23.92 -15.78
N PRO A 19 -29.26 24.42 -17.03
CA PRO A 19 -29.85 23.76 -18.18
C PRO A 19 -29.42 22.30 -18.19
N ARG A 20 -30.38 21.37 -18.07
CA ARG A 20 -30.10 19.95 -18.21
C ARG A 20 -29.60 19.76 -19.64
N LEU A 21 -28.30 19.55 -19.81
CA LEU A 21 -27.73 19.14 -21.09
C LEU A 21 -28.45 17.86 -21.54
N GLU A 22 -29.36 18.00 -22.51
CA GLU A 22 -30.03 16.87 -23.13
C GLU A 22 -29.02 16.20 -24.06
N VAL A 23 -28.62 14.98 -23.68
CA VAL A 23 -27.71 14.15 -24.48
C VAL A 23 -28.46 13.66 -25.71
N THR A 24 -27.96 13.99 -26.91
CA THR A 24 -28.58 13.59 -28.17
C THR A 24 -28.49 12.08 -28.38
N ASP A 25 -29.37 11.52 -29.20
CA ASP A 25 -29.32 10.07 -29.49
C ASP A 25 -28.03 9.68 -30.24
N GLU A 26 -27.48 10.58 -31.05
CA GLU A 26 -26.17 10.40 -31.68
C GLU A 26 -25.05 10.30 -30.63
N GLN A 27 -25.05 11.19 -29.62
CA GLN A 27 -24.08 11.12 -28.52
C GLN A 27 -24.23 9.84 -27.71
N LYS A 28 -25.46 9.35 -27.48
CA LYS A 28 -25.69 8.05 -26.82
C LYS A 28 -25.11 6.90 -27.64
N THR A 29 -25.34 6.88 -28.96
CA THR A 29 -24.80 5.84 -29.84
C THR A 29 -23.27 5.85 -29.84
N GLN A 30 -22.64 7.02 -30.01
CA GLN A 30 -21.18 7.16 -29.96
C GLN A 30 -20.61 6.76 -28.59
N SER A 31 -21.28 7.13 -27.50
CA SER A 31 -20.89 6.73 -26.13
C SER A 31 -20.93 5.20 -25.96
N GLU A 32 -21.96 4.54 -26.50
CA GLU A 32 -22.12 3.08 -26.46
C GLU A 32 -21.04 2.35 -27.28
N GLU A 33 -20.62 2.90 -28.42
CA GLU A 33 -19.48 2.39 -29.19
C GLU A 33 -18.16 2.49 -28.41
N LEU A 34 -17.91 3.65 -27.77
CA LEU A 34 -16.74 3.85 -26.92
C LEU A 34 -16.76 2.91 -25.72
N LYS A 35 -17.91 2.72 -25.08
CA LYS A 35 -18.10 1.72 -24.02
C LYS A 35 -17.74 0.32 -24.49
N THR A 36 -18.12 -0.05 -25.72
CA THR A 36 -17.80 -1.36 -26.29
C THR A 36 -16.30 -1.54 -26.50
N LYS A 37 -15.61 -0.51 -27.00
CA LYS A 37 -14.14 -0.49 -27.11
C LYS A 37 -13.46 -0.58 -25.74
N ALA A 38 -13.96 0.16 -24.75
CA ALA A 38 -13.45 0.13 -23.38
C ALA A 38 -13.61 -1.27 -22.76
N ASN A 39 -14.76 -1.92 -22.94
CA ASN A 39 -14.99 -3.29 -22.52
C ASN A 39 -13.99 -4.27 -23.16
N ALA A 40 -13.71 -4.14 -24.46
CA ALA A 40 -12.72 -4.99 -25.14
C ALA A 40 -11.32 -4.83 -24.53
N LYS A 41 -10.87 -3.58 -24.36
CA LYS A 41 -9.58 -3.27 -23.69
C LYS A 41 -9.52 -3.78 -22.27
N PHE A 42 -10.63 -3.71 -21.53
CA PHE A 42 -10.72 -4.29 -20.19
C PHE A 42 -10.52 -5.81 -20.19
N GLN A 43 -11.12 -6.53 -21.15
CA GLN A 43 -10.93 -8.00 -21.26
C GLN A 43 -9.49 -8.37 -21.64
N GLU A 44 -8.79 -7.49 -22.35
CA GLU A 44 -7.36 -7.64 -22.68
C GLU A 44 -6.43 -7.27 -21.51
N ASN A 45 -6.97 -6.89 -20.34
CA ASN A 45 -6.24 -6.33 -19.19
C ASN A 45 -5.53 -4.99 -19.46
N HIS A 46 -5.87 -4.31 -20.55
CA HIS A 46 -5.41 -2.95 -20.86
C HIS A 46 -6.27 -1.91 -20.11
N PHE A 47 -6.15 -1.88 -18.78
CA PHE A 47 -7.04 -1.09 -17.91
C PHE A 47 -6.90 0.42 -18.08
N ALA A 48 -5.69 0.92 -18.36
CA ALA A 48 -5.45 2.34 -18.60
C ALA A 48 -6.15 2.81 -19.89
N GLU A 49 -5.94 2.11 -21.00
CA GLU A 49 -6.64 2.38 -22.27
C GLU A 49 -8.16 2.25 -22.12
N ALA A 50 -8.64 1.25 -21.38
CA ALA A 50 -10.07 1.10 -21.08
C ALA A 50 -10.62 2.33 -20.34
N THR A 51 -9.87 2.86 -19.38
CA THR A 51 -10.21 4.07 -18.61
C THR A 51 -10.33 5.29 -19.51
N ASP A 52 -9.42 5.44 -20.48
CA ASP A 52 -9.47 6.54 -21.45
C ASP A 52 -10.73 6.47 -22.33
N PHE A 53 -11.07 5.28 -22.82
CA PHE A 53 -12.29 5.10 -23.60
C PHE A 53 -13.56 5.32 -22.77
N TYR A 54 -13.60 4.87 -21.51
CA TYR A 54 -14.71 5.18 -20.61
C TYR A 54 -14.83 6.66 -20.32
N THR A 55 -13.72 7.38 -20.15
CA THR A 55 -13.72 8.82 -19.93
C THR A 55 -14.32 9.56 -21.12
N LYS A 56 -13.90 9.23 -22.35
CA LYS A 56 -14.51 9.77 -23.58
C LYS A 56 -15.99 9.40 -23.69
N ALA A 57 -16.39 8.19 -23.29
CA ALA A 57 -17.79 7.79 -23.30
C ALA A 57 -18.64 8.60 -22.28
N ILE A 58 -18.08 8.92 -21.11
CA ILE A 58 -18.70 9.74 -20.06
C ILE A 58 -18.83 11.19 -20.50
N GLU A 59 -17.84 11.75 -21.20
CA GLU A 59 -17.93 13.10 -21.77
C GLU A 59 -19.13 13.24 -22.73
N LEU A 60 -19.43 12.19 -23.50
CA LEU A 60 -20.58 12.16 -24.41
C LEU A 60 -21.91 11.85 -23.71
N ASN A 61 -21.90 11.01 -22.67
CA ASN A 61 -23.12 10.62 -21.94
C ASN A 61 -22.86 10.53 -20.42
N PRO A 62 -22.77 11.67 -19.73
CA PRO A 62 -22.35 11.71 -18.33
C PRO A 62 -23.37 11.11 -17.36
N ARG A 63 -24.63 10.93 -17.80
CA ARG A 63 -25.72 10.38 -16.98
C ARG A 63 -25.83 8.86 -17.01
N ASN A 64 -24.96 8.18 -17.75
CA ASN A 64 -24.95 6.74 -17.80
C ASN A 64 -24.15 6.15 -16.62
N HIS A 65 -24.87 5.73 -15.57
CA HIS A 65 -24.29 5.15 -14.36
C HIS A 65 -23.39 3.92 -14.63
N ILE A 66 -23.65 3.17 -15.73
CA ILE A 66 -22.86 1.99 -16.10
C ILE A 66 -21.43 2.38 -16.48
N LEU A 67 -21.25 3.53 -17.16
CA LEU A 67 -19.92 3.99 -17.59
C LEU A 67 -19.05 4.31 -16.38
N HIS A 68 -19.59 5.06 -15.42
CA HIS A 68 -18.91 5.38 -14.16
C HIS A 68 -18.55 4.11 -13.39
N ALA A 69 -19.47 3.17 -13.21
CA ALA A 69 -19.19 1.93 -12.48
C ALA A 69 -18.17 1.01 -13.19
N ASN A 70 -18.13 1.02 -14.53
CA ASN A 70 -17.13 0.28 -15.28
C ASN A 70 -15.75 0.95 -15.24
N ARG A 71 -15.70 2.29 -15.30
CA ARG A 71 -14.46 3.06 -15.11
C ARG A 71 -13.91 2.88 -13.70
N ALA A 72 -14.77 2.91 -12.68
CA ALA A 72 -14.42 2.55 -11.31
C ALA A 72 -13.80 1.15 -11.23
N PHE A 73 -14.27 0.19 -12.02
CA PHE A 73 -13.67 -1.14 -12.04
C PHE A 73 -12.26 -1.14 -12.64
N CYS A 74 -12.02 -0.36 -13.69
CA CYS A 74 -10.68 -0.16 -14.24
C CYS A 74 -9.76 0.45 -13.17
N HIS A 75 -10.24 1.46 -12.45
CA HIS A 75 -9.51 2.08 -11.35
C HIS A 75 -9.21 1.10 -10.22
N ILE A 76 -10.13 0.21 -9.84
CA ILE A 76 -9.85 -0.84 -8.84
C ILE A 76 -8.76 -1.79 -9.33
N LYS A 77 -8.76 -2.15 -10.62
CA LYS A 77 -7.74 -3.02 -11.21
C LYS A 77 -6.36 -2.37 -11.29
N MET A 78 -6.30 -1.04 -11.36
CA MET A 78 -5.09 -0.24 -11.30
C MET A 78 -4.81 0.34 -9.91
N GLU A 79 -5.61 -0.05 -8.90
CA GLU A 79 -5.44 0.35 -7.50
C GLU A 79 -5.63 1.84 -7.20
N ASN A 80 -6.25 2.56 -8.14
CA ASN A 80 -6.68 3.94 -7.98
C ASN A 80 -7.98 4.00 -7.15
N TYR A 81 -7.95 3.51 -5.91
CA TYR A 81 -9.15 3.27 -5.09
C TYR A 81 -9.91 4.56 -4.77
N GLY A 82 -9.23 5.69 -4.58
CA GLY A 82 -9.87 7.00 -4.37
C GLY A 82 -10.76 7.40 -5.56
N ILE A 83 -10.23 7.29 -6.79
CA ILE A 83 -10.99 7.60 -8.00
C ILE A 83 -12.13 6.58 -8.21
N ALA A 84 -11.87 5.30 -7.91
CA ALA A 84 -12.90 4.27 -7.96
C ALA A 84 -14.07 4.55 -7.02
N ILE A 85 -13.81 5.11 -5.82
CA ILE A 85 -14.85 5.51 -4.87
C ILE A 85 -15.68 6.67 -5.43
N THR A 86 -15.02 7.68 -6.02
CA THR A 86 -15.70 8.82 -6.66
C THR A 86 -16.62 8.35 -7.78
N ASP A 87 -16.10 7.57 -8.73
CA ASP A 87 -16.89 7.05 -9.86
C ASP A 87 -18.03 6.12 -9.41
N SER A 88 -17.77 5.26 -8.41
CA SER A 88 -18.82 4.38 -7.88
C SER A 88 -19.90 5.18 -7.16
N THR A 89 -19.53 6.26 -6.48
CA THR A 89 -20.49 7.16 -5.83
C THR A 89 -21.34 7.89 -6.86
N GLU A 90 -20.74 8.35 -7.96
CA GLU A 90 -21.50 8.97 -9.05
C GLU A 90 -22.46 7.96 -9.71
N ALA A 91 -22.02 6.73 -9.93
CA ALA A 91 -22.90 5.66 -10.44
C ALA A 91 -24.12 5.42 -9.51
N ILE A 92 -23.92 5.44 -8.20
CA ILE A 92 -25.00 5.29 -7.21
C ILE A 92 -25.92 6.52 -7.17
N ASN A 93 -25.37 7.73 -7.32
CA ASN A 93 -26.16 8.95 -7.37
C ASN A 93 -27.07 8.99 -8.60
N LEU A 94 -26.55 8.54 -9.74
CA LEU A 94 -27.29 8.45 -11.00
C LEU A 94 -28.36 7.33 -10.98
N ASP A 95 -28.05 6.18 -10.37
CA ASP A 95 -29.02 5.10 -10.14
C ASP A 95 -28.80 4.40 -8.78
N PRO A 96 -29.60 4.76 -7.74
CA PRO A 96 -29.53 4.14 -6.42
C PRO A 96 -29.96 2.66 -6.37
N SER A 97 -30.55 2.14 -7.45
CA SER A 97 -30.89 0.73 -7.59
C SER A 97 -29.72 -0.09 -8.15
N TYR A 98 -28.68 0.57 -8.69
CA TYR A 98 -27.58 -0.09 -9.38
C TYR A 98 -26.59 -0.77 -8.44
N ILE A 99 -26.76 -2.09 -8.30
CA ILE A 99 -26.04 -2.93 -7.35
C ILE A 99 -24.52 -2.90 -7.56
N LYS A 100 -24.07 -2.86 -8.83
CA LYS A 100 -22.64 -2.83 -9.14
C LYS A 100 -21.97 -1.56 -8.62
N GLY A 101 -22.68 -0.42 -8.53
CA GLY A 101 -22.13 0.80 -7.93
C GLY A 101 -21.72 0.58 -6.48
N TYR A 102 -22.62 0.05 -5.65
CA TYR A 102 -22.33 -0.31 -4.25
C TYR A 102 -21.20 -1.35 -4.16
N TYR A 103 -21.26 -2.39 -4.99
CA TYR A 103 -20.26 -3.45 -4.96
C TYR A 103 -18.85 -2.94 -5.31
N ARG A 104 -18.72 -2.06 -6.32
CA ARG A 104 -17.44 -1.45 -6.70
C ARG A 104 -16.92 -0.53 -5.61
N ARG A 105 -17.78 0.35 -5.06
CA ARG A 105 -17.40 1.22 -3.95
C ARG A 105 -16.97 0.40 -2.73
N GLY A 106 -17.75 -0.59 -2.33
CA GLY A 106 -17.41 -1.49 -1.22
C GLY A 106 -16.09 -2.22 -1.43
N THR A 107 -15.79 -2.65 -2.66
CA THR A 107 -14.49 -3.25 -3.01
C THR A 107 -13.34 -2.27 -2.86
N ALA A 108 -13.49 -1.02 -3.31
CA ALA A 108 -12.46 0.01 -3.15
C ALA A 108 -12.26 0.40 -1.67
N HIS A 109 -13.35 0.53 -0.90
CA HIS A 109 -13.26 0.74 0.55
C HIS A 109 -12.60 -0.43 1.27
N LEU A 110 -12.88 -1.67 0.86
CA LEU A 110 -12.25 -2.86 1.42
C LEU A 110 -10.74 -2.82 1.18
N ALA A 111 -10.30 -2.53 -0.05
CA ALA A 111 -8.88 -2.41 -0.39
C ALA A 111 -8.15 -1.33 0.44
N LEU A 112 -8.83 -0.21 0.73
CA LEU A 112 -8.32 0.84 1.63
C LEU A 112 -8.47 0.51 3.13
N ASN A 113 -8.83 -0.72 3.49
CA ASN A 113 -9.12 -1.16 4.86
C ASN A 113 -10.20 -0.30 5.59
N LYS A 114 -11.07 0.40 4.84
CA LYS A 114 -12.21 1.17 5.37
C LYS A 114 -13.38 0.23 5.66
N LEU A 115 -13.17 -0.76 6.54
CA LEU A 115 -14.02 -1.93 6.76
C LEU A 115 -15.49 -1.59 7.04
N LYS A 116 -15.75 -0.55 7.85
CA LYS A 116 -17.13 -0.14 8.21
C LYS A 116 -17.91 0.34 6.98
N LEU A 117 -17.26 1.09 6.10
CA LEU A 117 -17.85 1.63 4.87
C LEU A 117 -18.03 0.51 3.84
N ALA A 118 -17.00 -0.34 3.66
CA ALA A 118 -17.07 -1.51 2.81
C ALA A 118 -18.24 -2.43 3.16
N ARG A 119 -18.37 -2.78 4.46
CA ARG A 119 -19.48 -3.59 4.96
C ARG A 119 -20.85 -2.97 4.66
N ALA A 120 -20.98 -1.65 4.81
CA ALA A 120 -22.24 -0.96 4.55
C ALA A 120 -22.65 -1.07 3.08
N ASP A 121 -21.70 -0.89 2.16
CA ASP A 121 -21.92 -1.03 0.72
C ASP A 121 -22.23 -2.49 0.32
N PHE A 122 -21.49 -3.48 0.84
CA PHE A 122 -21.80 -4.89 0.57
C PHE A 122 -23.15 -5.30 1.14
N ARG A 123 -23.55 -4.78 2.31
CA ARG A 123 -24.88 -5.01 2.86
C ARG A 123 -25.96 -4.48 1.93
N GLU A 124 -25.79 -3.29 1.35
CA GLU A 124 -26.72 -2.73 0.37
C GLU A 124 -26.78 -3.56 -0.93
N ALA A 125 -25.64 -4.07 -1.39
CA ALA A 125 -25.59 -4.97 -2.54
C ALA A 125 -26.35 -6.27 -2.27
N VAL A 126 -26.12 -6.90 -1.12
CA VAL A 126 -26.76 -8.18 -0.79
C VAL A 126 -28.24 -8.02 -0.43
N LYS A 127 -28.64 -6.87 0.12
CA LYS A 127 -30.07 -6.55 0.32
C LYS A 127 -30.85 -6.57 -1.00
N ARG A 128 -30.22 -6.14 -2.10
CA ARG A 128 -30.82 -6.09 -3.44
C ARG A 128 -30.65 -7.41 -4.21
N GLU A 129 -29.52 -8.09 -4.04
CA GLU A 129 -29.24 -9.42 -4.60
C GLU A 129 -28.91 -10.45 -3.49
N PRO A 130 -29.92 -11.06 -2.84
CA PRO A 130 -29.70 -11.97 -1.71
C PRO A 130 -28.90 -13.23 -2.05
N HIS A 131 -28.90 -13.64 -3.33
CA HIS A 131 -28.21 -14.82 -3.83
C HIS A 131 -26.76 -14.55 -4.30
N ASN A 132 -26.29 -13.30 -4.22
CA ASN A 132 -24.91 -12.95 -4.58
C ASN A 132 -23.94 -13.45 -3.51
N LYS A 133 -23.41 -14.66 -3.71
CA LYS A 133 -22.51 -15.34 -2.77
C LYS A 133 -21.23 -14.56 -2.49
N ASP A 134 -20.67 -13.91 -3.51
CA ASP A 134 -19.42 -13.16 -3.37
C ASP A 134 -19.62 -11.88 -2.55
N ALA A 135 -20.69 -11.11 -2.82
CA ALA A 135 -21.02 -9.93 -2.02
C ALA A 135 -21.33 -10.30 -0.55
N ARG A 136 -21.97 -11.46 -0.31
CA ARG A 136 -22.16 -11.99 1.05
C ARG A 136 -20.83 -12.33 1.71
N ALA A 137 -19.97 -13.07 1.03
CA ALA A 137 -18.68 -13.48 1.57
C ALA A 137 -17.82 -12.26 1.96
N LYS A 138 -17.77 -11.23 1.11
CA LYS A 138 -17.05 -9.97 1.40
C LYS A 138 -17.67 -9.18 2.56
N MET A 139 -19.00 -9.19 2.69
CA MET A 139 -19.68 -8.58 3.84
C MET A 139 -19.30 -9.28 5.15
N ASP A 140 -19.34 -10.62 5.15
CA ASP A 140 -19.01 -11.45 6.32
C ASP A 140 -17.52 -11.33 6.68
N GLU A 141 -16.64 -11.23 5.68
CA GLU A 141 -15.22 -10.92 5.85
C GLU A 141 -15.01 -9.57 6.54
N CYS A 142 -15.66 -8.51 6.06
CA CYS A 142 -15.60 -7.20 6.69
C CYS A 142 -16.09 -7.26 8.15
N GLU A 143 -17.18 -7.97 8.41
CA GLU A 143 -17.73 -8.11 9.77
C GLU A 143 -16.78 -8.86 10.70
N LYS A 144 -16.17 -9.95 10.22
CA LYS A 144 -15.14 -10.70 10.94
C LYS A 144 -13.93 -9.83 11.25
N ALA A 145 -13.45 -9.05 10.28
CA ALA A 145 -12.31 -8.15 10.44
C ALA A 145 -12.61 -7.05 11.46
N ILE A 146 -13.78 -6.39 11.37
CA ILE A 146 -14.22 -5.37 12.35
C ILE A 146 -14.30 -5.95 13.76
N ARG A 147 -14.81 -7.18 13.91
CA ARG A 147 -14.88 -7.86 15.21
C ARG A 147 -13.50 -8.16 15.77
N LYS A 148 -12.58 -8.60 14.92
CA LYS A 148 -11.18 -8.85 15.28
C LYS A 148 -10.48 -7.57 15.71
N GLU A 149 -10.60 -6.48 14.95
CA GLU A 149 -10.00 -5.18 15.29
C GLU A 149 -10.53 -4.62 16.61
N ARG A 150 -11.85 -4.73 16.87
CA ARG A 150 -12.44 -4.34 18.15
C ARG A 150 -11.92 -5.17 19.32
N PHE A 151 -11.69 -6.46 19.10
CA PHE A 151 -11.13 -7.34 20.10
C PHE A 151 -9.67 -6.97 20.39
N GLU A 152 -8.85 -6.78 19.34
CA GLU A 152 -7.46 -6.34 19.43
C GLU A 152 -7.35 -5.02 20.21
N LYS A 153 -8.14 -4.00 19.85
CA LYS A 153 -8.18 -2.72 20.58
C LYS A 153 -8.62 -2.83 22.04
N ALA A 154 -9.44 -3.84 22.37
CA ALA A 154 -9.90 -4.05 23.75
C ALA A 154 -8.88 -4.79 24.62
N ILE A 155 -7.91 -5.50 24.00
CA ILE A 155 -6.82 -6.21 24.70
C ILE A 155 -5.49 -5.44 24.65
N GLU A 156 -5.40 -4.40 23.83
CA GLU A 156 -4.24 -3.52 23.72
C GLU A 156 -4.07 -2.75 25.04
N SER A 157 -3.13 -3.20 25.88
CA SER A 157 -2.74 -2.48 27.10
C SER A 157 -1.99 -1.20 26.73
N GLU A 158 -2.14 -0.13 27.51
CA GLU A 158 -1.50 1.20 27.32
C GLU A 158 0.04 1.19 27.33
N THR A 159 0.67 0.03 27.46
CA THR A 159 2.11 -0.14 27.27
C THR A 159 2.36 -1.51 26.65
N PRO A 160 2.90 -1.61 25.42
CA PRO A 160 3.35 -2.88 24.92
C PRO A 160 4.60 -3.25 25.71
N THR A 161 4.44 -4.03 26.78
CA THR A 161 5.59 -4.73 27.39
C THR A 161 6.04 -5.79 26.41
N ARG A 162 6.80 -5.38 25.39
CA ARG A 162 7.47 -6.30 24.49
C ARG A 162 8.43 -7.11 25.34
N LYS A 163 8.22 -8.42 25.44
CA LYS A 163 9.27 -9.30 25.96
C LYS A 163 10.47 -9.10 25.05
N SER A 164 11.59 -8.64 25.61
CA SER A 164 12.84 -8.54 24.89
C SER A 164 13.15 -9.91 24.29
N MET A 165 13.14 -10.02 22.97
CA MET A 165 13.45 -11.26 22.28
C MET A 165 14.97 -11.35 22.17
N SER A 166 15.58 -12.38 22.77
CA SER A 166 17.00 -12.66 22.57
C SER A 166 17.18 -13.76 21.54
N ALA A 167 18.05 -13.53 20.57
CA ALA A 167 18.45 -14.58 19.62
C ALA A 167 19.26 -15.70 20.29
N ASP A 168 19.84 -15.45 21.46
CA ASP A 168 20.62 -16.46 22.20
C ASP A 168 19.74 -17.55 22.79
N ASP A 169 18.47 -17.25 23.06
CA ASP A 169 17.48 -18.21 23.56
C ASP A 169 17.05 -19.21 22.47
N ILE A 170 17.30 -18.89 21.19
CA ILE A 170 16.98 -19.75 20.06
C ILE A 170 18.17 -20.66 19.76
N GLN A 171 17.97 -21.96 19.93
CA GLN A 171 18.95 -22.99 19.58
C GLN A 171 18.87 -23.31 18.08
N VAL A 172 20.02 -23.53 17.44
CA VAL A 172 20.10 -23.97 16.05
C VAL A 172 20.29 -25.48 16.06
N GLU A 173 19.39 -26.22 15.41
CA GLU A 173 19.48 -27.67 15.37
C GLU A 173 20.67 -28.11 14.50
N SER A 174 21.34 -29.19 14.89
CA SER A 174 22.50 -29.74 14.14
C SER A 174 22.17 -30.17 12.70
N SER A 175 20.88 -30.37 12.40
CA SER A 175 20.34 -30.66 11.08
C SER A 175 20.28 -29.43 10.16
N TYR A 176 20.31 -28.21 10.70
CA TYR A 176 20.31 -27.00 9.89
C TYR A 176 21.65 -26.84 9.17
N LYS A 177 21.62 -26.82 7.83
CA LYS A 177 22.79 -26.68 6.94
C LYS A 177 22.77 -25.40 6.12
N GLY A 178 21.91 -24.44 6.48
CA GLY A 178 21.82 -23.16 5.79
C GLY A 178 22.90 -22.17 6.22
N PRO A 179 22.77 -20.90 5.83
CA PRO A 179 23.69 -19.82 6.23
C PRO A 179 23.72 -19.64 7.74
N HIS A 180 24.92 -19.39 8.29
CA HIS A 180 25.14 -19.13 9.72
C HIS A 180 25.81 -17.76 9.90
N LEU A 181 25.30 -16.94 10.81
CA LEU A 181 26.02 -15.75 11.26
C LEU A 181 27.11 -16.17 12.25
N GLU A 182 28.36 -15.88 11.92
CA GLU A 182 29.49 -16.07 12.83
C GLU A 182 29.60 -14.86 13.75
N ASN A 183 29.60 -15.08 15.07
CA ASN A 183 29.63 -14.02 16.08
C ASN A 183 28.54 -12.94 15.92
N GLY A 184 27.41 -13.28 15.30
CA GLY A 184 26.31 -12.36 15.02
C GLY A 184 26.57 -11.35 13.90
N GLN A 185 27.72 -11.40 13.23
CA GLN A 185 28.10 -10.42 12.20
C GLN A 185 27.57 -10.82 10.82
N VAL A 186 26.91 -9.87 10.15
CA VAL A 186 26.54 -10.01 8.74
C VAL A 186 27.79 -9.76 7.88
N THR A 187 28.08 -10.65 6.94
CA THR A 187 29.23 -10.56 6.03
C THR A 187 28.80 -10.78 4.58
N GLU A 188 29.65 -10.39 3.62
CA GLU A 188 29.40 -10.65 2.19
C GLU A 188 29.22 -12.14 1.90
N THR A 189 30.02 -13.01 2.53
CA THR A 189 29.91 -14.47 2.39
C THR A 189 28.58 -14.97 2.93
N PHE A 190 28.16 -14.52 4.12
CA PHE A 190 26.86 -14.88 4.67
C PHE A 190 25.71 -14.46 3.75
N ILE A 191 25.76 -13.25 3.20
CA ILE A 191 24.72 -12.77 2.26
C ILE A 191 24.73 -13.60 0.97
N ALA A 192 25.89 -13.95 0.43
CA ALA A 192 25.98 -14.80 -0.75
C ALA A 192 25.36 -16.20 -0.51
N ASP A 193 25.66 -16.81 0.64
CA ASP A 193 25.06 -18.07 1.05
C ASP A 193 23.55 -17.93 1.27
N MET A 194 23.11 -16.82 1.85
CA MET A 194 21.69 -16.51 2.07
C MET A 194 20.93 -16.38 0.74
N ILE A 195 21.49 -15.69 -0.25
CA ILE A 195 20.91 -15.61 -1.60
C ILE A 195 20.79 -17.02 -2.21
N ALA A 196 21.85 -17.83 -2.14
CA ALA A 196 21.82 -19.20 -2.68
C ALA A 196 20.77 -20.08 -1.97
N HIS A 197 20.64 -19.94 -0.66
CA HIS A 197 19.66 -20.67 0.16
C HIS A 197 18.22 -20.26 -0.17
N PHE A 198 17.97 -18.96 -0.35
CA PHE A 198 16.67 -18.43 -0.78
C PHE A 198 16.32 -18.81 -2.22
N LYS A 199 17.29 -18.77 -3.17
CA LYS A 199 17.09 -19.28 -4.54
C LYS A 199 16.80 -20.78 -4.60
N ALA A 200 17.20 -21.54 -3.57
CA ALA A 200 16.83 -22.95 -3.39
C ALA A 200 15.50 -23.13 -2.64
N GLU A 201 14.73 -22.05 -2.45
CA GLU A 201 13.45 -21.97 -1.72
C GLU A 201 13.54 -22.51 -0.29
N LYS A 202 14.71 -22.33 0.35
CA LYS A 202 14.92 -22.71 1.74
C LYS A 202 14.82 -21.48 2.63
N ARG A 203 14.25 -21.69 3.82
CA ARG A 203 14.08 -20.65 4.84
C ARG A 203 15.37 -20.45 5.64
N LEU A 204 15.77 -19.19 5.88
CA LEU A 204 16.82 -18.85 6.85
C LEU A 204 16.39 -19.28 8.26
N HIS A 205 17.32 -19.73 9.10
CA HIS A 205 16.98 -20.10 10.47
C HIS A 205 16.42 -18.89 11.26
N ALA A 206 15.42 -19.13 12.12
CA ALA A 206 14.75 -18.08 12.90
C ALA A 206 15.73 -17.26 13.77
N LYS A 207 16.76 -17.91 14.33
CA LYS A 207 17.86 -17.24 15.05
C LYS A 207 18.52 -16.16 14.22
N TYR A 208 18.94 -16.49 13.00
CA TYR A 208 19.69 -15.57 12.13
C TYR A 208 18.78 -14.48 11.56
N ALA A 209 17.53 -14.81 11.24
CA ALA A 209 16.52 -13.81 10.89
C ALA A 209 16.33 -12.79 12.03
N LEU A 210 16.15 -13.26 13.28
CA LEU A 210 16.02 -12.39 14.45
C LEU A 210 17.27 -11.53 14.68
N GLN A 211 18.48 -12.08 14.49
CA GLN A 211 19.72 -11.31 14.60
C GLN A 211 19.83 -10.19 13.56
N ILE A 212 19.43 -10.42 12.31
CA ILE A 212 19.39 -9.37 11.27
C ILE A 212 18.37 -8.30 11.66
N LEU A 213 17.17 -8.71 12.10
CA LEU A 213 16.10 -7.78 12.48
C LEU A 213 16.47 -6.91 13.69
N LEU A 214 17.12 -7.48 14.70
CA LEU A 214 17.58 -6.70 15.86
C LEU A 214 18.69 -5.71 15.47
N GLN A 215 19.64 -6.11 14.61
CA GLN A 215 20.70 -5.23 14.14
C GLN A 215 20.17 -4.09 13.27
N VAL A 216 19.27 -4.38 12.33
CA VAL A 216 18.71 -3.35 11.45
C VAL A 216 17.82 -2.37 12.21
N LEU A 217 17.12 -2.83 13.26
CA LEU A 217 16.36 -1.95 14.14
C LEU A 217 17.26 -0.88 14.77
N GLU A 218 18.43 -1.26 15.29
CA GLU A 218 19.37 -0.31 15.89
C GLU A 218 19.98 0.64 14.85
N VAL A 219 20.27 0.15 13.63
CA VAL A 219 20.71 1.00 12.53
C VAL A 219 19.64 2.05 12.20
N LEU A 220 18.39 1.63 11.95
CA LEU A 220 17.32 2.53 11.53
C LEU A 220 16.88 3.52 12.61
N LYS A 221 16.95 3.16 13.90
CA LYS A 221 16.74 4.10 15.02
C LYS A 221 17.73 5.25 15.04
N SER A 222 18.96 5.01 14.57
CA SER A 222 20.01 6.02 14.51
C SER A 222 19.88 6.97 13.33
N GLU A 223 19.03 6.66 12.36
CA GLU A 223 18.83 7.48 11.16
C GLU A 223 17.85 8.63 11.39
N GLU A 224 18.02 9.68 10.61
CA GLU A 224 17.09 10.81 10.56
C GLU A 224 15.85 10.46 9.71
N THR A 225 14.76 11.21 9.91
CA THR A 225 13.53 11.01 9.12
C THR A 225 13.73 11.32 7.63
N VAL A 226 14.60 12.29 7.34
CA VAL A 226 15.10 12.56 5.98
C VAL A 226 16.60 12.37 6.01
N VAL A 227 17.11 11.45 5.20
CA VAL A 227 18.54 11.13 5.14
C VAL A 227 19.18 11.84 3.95
N ASP A 228 20.18 12.67 4.21
CA ASP A 228 20.98 13.32 3.18
C ASP A 228 22.09 12.39 2.69
N VAL A 229 22.10 12.06 1.40
CA VAL A 229 23.07 11.15 0.77
C VAL A 229 24.03 11.97 -0.10
N PRO A 230 25.28 12.20 0.33
CA PRO A 230 26.26 12.88 -0.50
C PRO A 230 26.62 12.01 -1.71
N VAL A 231 26.80 12.64 -2.87
CA VAL A 231 27.30 11.98 -4.08
C VAL A 231 28.48 12.79 -4.59
N PRO A 232 29.72 12.40 -4.25
CA PRO A 232 30.93 13.03 -4.76
C PRO A 232 31.01 13.00 -6.30
N ASP A 233 31.84 13.89 -6.86
CA ASP A 233 32.05 13.95 -8.30
C ASP A 233 32.60 12.61 -8.84
N GLY A 234 31.91 12.05 -9.83
CA GLY A 234 32.28 10.78 -10.45
C GLY A 234 31.75 9.53 -9.73
N GLU A 235 31.03 9.69 -8.62
CA GLU A 235 30.32 8.60 -7.95
C GLU A 235 28.83 8.58 -8.34
N HIS A 236 28.13 7.51 -7.96
CA HIS A 236 26.72 7.30 -8.28
C HIS A 236 25.97 6.64 -7.11
N VAL A 237 24.64 6.73 -7.14
CA VAL A 237 23.72 5.95 -6.29
C VAL A 237 22.66 5.33 -7.18
N ASN A 238 22.44 4.02 -7.05
CA ASN A 238 21.35 3.33 -7.74
C ASN A 238 20.04 3.57 -6.99
N VAL A 239 18.99 4.00 -7.67
CA VAL A 239 17.66 4.16 -7.06
C VAL A 239 16.71 3.13 -7.66
N CYS A 240 16.12 2.30 -6.80
CA CYS A 240 15.15 1.28 -7.15
C CYS A 240 13.78 1.67 -6.58
N GLY A 241 12.72 1.45 -7.35
CA GLY A 241 11.35 1.53 -6.86
C GLY A 241 10.89 0.23 -6.19
N ASP A 242 9.60 0.01 -6.24
CA ASP A 242 8.90 -1.11 -5.59
C ASP A 242 9.43 -2.46 -6.09
N VAL A 243 9.58 -3.41 -5.17
CA VAL A 243 9.97 -4.79 -5.48
C VAL A 243 8.94 -5.82 -5.03
N HIS A 244 8.04 -5.48 -4.10
CA HIS A 244 6.86 -6.27 -3.74
C HIS A 244 7.09 -7.78 -3.60
N GLY A 245 8.10 -8.18 -2.84
CA GLY A 245 8.40 -9.59 -2.60
C GLY A 245 8.82 -10.38 -3.85
N GLN A 246 9.28 -9.71 -4.91
CA GLN A 246 9.83 -10.33 -6.12
C GLN A 246 11.32 -10.61 -5.96
N PHE A 247 11.65 -11.54 -5.06
CA PHE A 247 13.04 -11.85 -4.67
C PHE A 247 13.97 -12.19 -5.84
N TYR A 248 13.48 -12.92 -6.85
CA TYR A 248 14.29 -13.28 -8.01
C TYR A 248 14.61 -12.07 -8.89
N ASP A 249 13.68 -11.14 -9.02
CA ASP A 249 13.90 -9.88 -9.74
C ASP A 249 14.85 -8.96 -8.95
N LEU A 250 14.75 -8.94 -7.62
CA LEU A 250 15.74 -8.27 -6.76
C LEU A 250 17.16 -8.85 -6.98
N CYS A 251 17.29 -10.17 -7.06
CA CYS A 251 18.58 -10.79 -7.41
C CYS A 251 19.06 -10.36 -8.81
N ASN A 252 18.15 -10.29 -9.79
CA ASN A 252 18.48 -9.84 -11.14
C ASN A 252 18.92 -8.37 -11.19
N ILE A 253 18.34 -7.50 -10.34
CA ILE A 253 18.81 -6.11 -10.16
C ILE A 253 20.29 -6.11 -9.72
N PHE A 254 20.64 -6.90 -8.70
CA PHE A 254 22.03 -6.96 -8.21
C PHE A 254 23.00 -7.64 -9.18
N GLU A 255 22.52 -8.57 -10.01
CA GLU A 255 23.33 -9.17 -11.07
C GLU A 255 23.60 -8.17 -12.22
N THR A 256 22.62 -7.31 -12.53
CA THR A 256 22.69 -6.36 -13.65
C THR A 256 23.40 -5.06 -13.28
N ALA A 257 23.05 -4.46 -12.14
CA ALA A 257 23.61 -3.19 -11.65
C ALA A 257 24.88 -3.37 -10.79
N GLY A 258 25.26 -4.63 -10.53
CA GLY A 258 26.31 -4.97 -9.56
C GLY A 258 25.77 -5.06 -8.13
N LYS A 259 26.45 -5.85 -7.30
CA LYS A 259 26.05 -6.06 -5.91
C LYS A 259 26.19 -4.77 -5.09
N PRO A 260 25.37 -4.58 -4.05
CA PRO A 260 25.55 -3.49 -3.10
C PRO A 260 26.92 -3.56 -2.44
N SER A 261 27.58 -2.40 -2.32
CA SER A 261 28.85 -2.23 -1.62
C SER A 261 29.06 -0.75 -1.31
N GLU A 262 30.12 -0.41 -0.58
CA GLU A 262 30.52 0.99 -0.39
C GLU A 262 30.75 1.74 -1.71
N LYS A 263 31.18 1.04 -2.76
CA LYS A 263 31.42 1.62 -4.10
C LYS A 263 30.24 1.50 -5.05
N ASN A 264 29.16 0.87 -4.62
CA ASN A 264 27.95 0.68 -5.42
C ASN A 264 26.72 0.82 -4.52
N PRO A 265 26.41 2.04 -4.05
CA PRO A 265 25.31 2.27 -3.13
C PRO A 265 23.94 2.13 -3.82
N PHE A 266 22.93 1.78 -3.02
CA PHE A 266 21.55 1.60 -3.45
C PHE A 266 20.59 2.35 -2.53
N LEU A 267 19.52 2.88 -3.10
CA LEU A 267 18.31 3.33 -2.41
C LEU A 267 17.12 2.53 -2.93
N PHE A 268 16.47 1.74 -2.07
CA PHE A 268 15.18 1.14 -2.38
C PHE A 268 14.06 2.01 -1.81
N ASN A 269 13.18 2.48 -2.69
CA ASN A 269 12.21 3.53 -2.40
C ASN A 269 10.88 2.98 -1.88
N GLY A 270 10.91 2.17 -0.82
CA GLY A 270 9.72 1.55 -0.21
C GLY A 270 9.17 0.35 -0.97
N ASP A 271 8.09 -0.22 -0.42
CA ASP A 271 7.29 -1.29 -1.01
C ASP A 271 8.13 -2.53 -1.36
N PHE A 272 8.79 -3.05 -0.32
CA PHE A 272 9.64 -4.23 -0.39
C PHE A 272 8.84 -5.52 -0.33
N VAL A 273 7.70 -5.48 0.34
CA VAL A 273 6.87 -6.64 0.72
C VAL A 273 5.47 -6.56 0.13
N ASP A 274 4.63 -7.53 0.51
CA ASP A 274 3.27 -7.74 0.01
C ASP A 274 3.21 -8.07 -1.49
N ARG A 275 2.05 -8.60 -1.92
CA ARG A 275 1.76 -9.07 -3.29
C ARG A 275 2.59 -10.28 -3.72
N GLY A 276 3.90 -10.14 -3.85
CA GLY A 276 4.80 -11.24 -4.16
C GLY A 276 4.88 -12.24 -3.03
N SER A 277 5.19 -13.48 -3.37
CA SER A 277 5.23 -14.60 -2.41
C SER A 277 6.61 -14.87 -1.80
N PHE A 278 7.57 -13.96 -2.04
CA PHE A 278 8.91 -13.99 -1.48
C PHE A 278 9.25 -12.70 -0.72
N GLY A 279 8.26 -12.12 -0.03
CA GLY A 279 8.42 -10.90 0.77
C GLY A 279 9.43 -11.08 1.90
N VAL A 280 9.45 -12.26 2.52
CA VAL A 280 10.40 -12.60 3.60
C VAL A 280 11.84 -12.62 3.10
N GLU A 281 12.11 -13.28 1.98
CA GLU A 281 13.45 -13.35 1.39
C GLU A 281 13.92 -11.96 0.94
N THR A 282 13.02 -11.21 0.33
CA THR A 282 13.27 -9.85 -0.17
C THR A 282 13.67 -8.90 0.98
N VAL A 283 12.85 -8.81 2.02
CA VAL A 283 13.09 -7.87 3.13
C VAL A 283 14.31 -8.29 3.97
N LEU A 284 14.52 -9.59 4.21
CA LEU A 284 15.70 -10.06 4.93
C LEU A 284 16.99 -9.80 4.15
N LEU A 285 16.97 -9.92 2.82
CA LEU A 285 18.12 -9.58 1.99
C LEU A 285 18.44 -8.08 2.03
N LEU A 286 17.44 -7.23 1.88
CA LEU A 286 17.61 -5.78 1.97
C LEU A 286 18.14 -5.36 3.34
N PHE A 287 17.59 -5.92 4.42
CA PHE A 287 18.05 -5.64 5.79
C PHE A 287 19.45 -6.19 6.07
N ALA A 288 19.83 -7.36 5.54
CA ALA A 288 21.19 -7.84 5.68
C ALA A 288 22.19 -6.90 5.00
N TYR A 289 21.89 -6.41 3.79
CA TYR A 289 22.74 -5.39 3.16
C TYR A 289 22.71 -4.05 3.90
N LYS A 290 21.57 -3.66 4.50
CA LYS A 290 21.48 -2.45 5.35
C LYS A 290 22.39 -2.56 6.58
N VAL A 291 22.43 -3.73 7.21
CA VAL A 291 23.32 -3.99 8.34
C VAL A 291 24.79 -4.00 7.90
N LEU A 292 25.10 -4.60 6.75
CA LEU A 292 26.47 -4.69 6.24
C LEU A 292 27.02 -3.33 5.76
N TYR A 293 26.20 -2.54 5.06
CA TYR A 293 26.57 -1.25 4.50
C TYR A 293 25.58 -0.14 4.92
N PRO A 294 25.55 0.25 6.20
CA PRO A 294 24.53 1.17 6.73
C PRO A 294 24.51 2.53 6.05
N ASN A 295 25.64 3.00 5.52
CA ASN A 295 25.77 4.29 4.83
C ASN A 295 25.66 4.20 3.30
N HIS A 296 25.45 3.00 2.73
CA HIS A 296 25.42 2.78 1.28
C HIS A 296 24.26 1.89 0.81
N MET A 297 23.51 1.27 1.73
CA MET A 297 22.21 0.67 1.47
C MET A 297 21.16 1.52 2.17
N HIS A 298 20.32 2.18 1.40
CA HIS A 298 19.33 3.13 1.86
C HIS A 298 17.93 2.56 1.61
N LEU A 299 17.01 2.76 2.56
CA LEU A 299 15.66 2.23 2.51
C LEU A 299 14.68 3.34 2.90
N ASN A 300 13.76 3.70 2.01
CA ASN A 300 12.60 4.53 2.38
C ASN A 300 11.45 3.63 2.83
N ARG A 301 10.57 4.17 3.68
CA ARG A 301 9.28 3.55 4.00
C ARG A 301 8.29 3.75 2.84
N GLY A 302 7.70 2.68 2.33
CA GLY A 302 6.55 2.71 1.44
C GLY A 302 5.23 2.49 2.19
N ASN A 303 4.09 2.55 1.48
CA ASN A 303 2.80 2.29 2.12
C ASN A 303 2.61 0.81 2.48
N HIS A 304 3.31 -0.11 1.81
CA HIS A 304 3.30 -1.53 2.13
C HIS A 304 4.17 -1.90 3.34
N GLU A 305 4.95 -0.98 3.92
CA GLU A 305 5.60 -1.16 5.22
C GLU A 305 4.69 -0.67 6.38
N THR A 306 3.42 -1.13 6.37
CA THR A 306 2.38 -0.77 7.36
C THR A 306 1.55 -1.98 7.78
N VAL A 307 1.01 -1.93 8.99
CA VAL A 307 0.21 -3.01 9.59
C VAL A 307 -1.01 -3.35 8.73
N ASN A 308 -1.70 -2.31 8.24
CA ASN A 308 -2.92 -2.48 7.47
C ASN A 308 -2.64 -3.18 6.14
N MET A 309 -1.59 -2.77 5.43
CA MET A 309 -1.23 -3.39 4.16
C MET A 309 -0.75 -4.83 4.35
N ASN A 310 0.13 -5.08 5.32
CA ASN A 310 0.68 -6.43 5.55
C ASN A 310 -0.39 -7.46 5.96
N LYS A 311 -1.43 -7.04 6.69
CA LYS A 311 -2.59 -7.89 7.04
C LYS A 311 -3.38 -8.31 5.80
N MET A 312 -3.51 -7.40 4.84
CA MET A 312 -4.39 -7.53 3.68
C MET A 312 -3.70 -8.20 2.49
N TYR A 313 -2.43 -7.86 2.25
CA TYR A 313 -1.75 -8.13 0.99
C TYR A 313 -0.65 -9.20 1.07
N GLY A 314 -0.55 -9.88 2.21
CA GLY A 314 0.05 -11.20 2.31
C GLY A 314 1.25 -11.31 3.24
N PHE A 315 2.00 -10.24 3.50
CA PHE A 315 3.27 -10.33 4.22
C PHE A 315 3.12 -10.84 5.65
N GLU A 316 2.08 -10.41 6.40
CA GLU A 316 1.83 -10.95 7.75
C GLU A 316 1.55 -12.47 7.68
N GLY A 317 0.79 -12.90 6.66
CA GLY A 317 0.50 -14.31 6.42
C GLY A 317 1.76 -15.11 6.08
N GLU A 318 2.64 -14.55 5.26
CA GLU A 318 3.92 -15.15 4.86
C GLU A 318 4.85 -15.33 6.08
N ILE A 319 5.01 -14.30 6.91
CA ILE A 319 5.81 -14.37 8.14
C ILE A 319 5.26 -15.44 9.08
N LYS A 320 3.94 -15.48 9.30
CA LYS A 320 3.30 -16.49 10.15
C LYS A 320 3.43 -17.90 9.59
N ALA A 321 3.47 -18.06 8.27
CA ALA A 321 3.67 -19.35 7.64
C ALA A 321 5.12 -19.81 7.73
N LYS A 322 6.07 -18.90 7.48
CA LYS A 322 7.51 -19.20 7.43
C LYS A 322 8.13 -19.27 8.83
N TYR A 323 7.73 -18.49 9.83
CA TYR A 323 8.36 -18.48 11.17
C TYR A 323 7.34 -18.75 12.29
N LYS A 324 6.71 -19.92 12.27
CA LYS A 324 5.67 -20.30 13.25
C LYS A 324 6.18 -20.41 14.69
N GLU A 325 7.46 -20.69 14.84
CA GLU A 325 8.13 -20.91 16.11
C GLU A 325 8.50 -19.62 16.86
N VAL A 326 8.53 -18.47 16.17
CA VAL A 326 8.99 -17.19 16.70
C VAL A 326 8.13 -16.06 16.15
N GLU A 327 7.53 -15.24 17.02
CA GLU A 327 6.68 -14.11 16.60
C GLU A 327 7.52 -12.93 16.08
N LEU A 328 7.93 -12.99 14.80
CA LEU A 328 8.73 -11.94 14.18
C LEU A 328 7.92 -10.72 13.70
N MET A 329 6.62 -10.87 13.43
CA MET A 329 5.80 -9.79 12.85
C MET A 329 5.78 -8.52 13.71
N PRO A 330 5.59 -8.58 15.05
CA PRO A 330 5.67 -7.37 15.87
C PRO A 330 7.01 -6.65 15.77
N LEU A 331 8.12 -7.39 15.60
CA LEU A 331 9.46 -6.83 15.36
C LEU A 331 9.58 -6.15 14.01
N LEU A 332 9.10 -6.80 12.95
CA LEU A 332 9.06 -6.20 11.62
C LEU A 332 8.20 -4.93 11.57
N THR A 333 7.02 -4.92 12.20
CA THR A 333 6.19 -3.72 12.31
C THR A 333 6.93 -2.56 12.97
N ASP A 334 7.63 -2.82 14.09
CA ASP A 334 8.42 -1.80 14.78
C ASP A 334 9.59 -1.30 13.92
N ILE A 335 10.29 -2.20 13.23
CA ILE A 335 11.35 -1.86 12.28
C ILE A 335 10.83 -0.98 11.14
N PHE A 336 9.69 -1.34 10.55
CA PHE A 336 9.08 -0.58 9.47
C PHE A 336 8.72 0.84 9.88
N GLN A 337 8.34 1.06 11.14
CA GLN A 337 8.09 2.40 11.69
C GLN A 337 9.36 3.22 11.88
N TRP A 338 10.55 2.61 11.91
CA TRP A 338 11.83 3.32 11.98
C TRP A 338 12.45 3.63 10.61
N LEU A 339 11.92 3.08 9.51
CA LEU A 339 12.39 3.41 8.16
C LEU A 339 12.28 4.92 7.89
N PRO A 340 13.33 5.57 7.35
CA PRO A 340 13.26 6.95 6.87
C PRO A 340 12.10 7.17 5.90
N LEU A 341 11.54 8.38 5.91
CA LEU A 341 10.41 8.74 5.04
C LEU A 341 10.88 9.33 3.70
N ALA A 342 12.12 9.82 3.65
CA ALA A 342 12.70 10.40 2.44
C ALA A 342 14.23 10.34 2.44
N HIS A 343 14.81 10.42 1.25
CA HIS A 343 16.24 10.67 1.07
C HIS A 343 16.46 11.90 0.17
N VAL A 344 17.52 12.66 0.41
CA VAL A 344 17.95 13.77 -0.45
C VAL A 344 19.33 13.45 -1.01
N ILE A 345 19.39 13.16 -2.31
CA ILE A 345 20.62 12.75 -3.00
C ILE A 345 21.34 13.98 -3.54
N GLY A 346 22.63 14.12 -3.20
CA GLY A 346 23.50 15.19 -3.68
C GLY A 346 23.01 16.61 -3.34
N GLY A 347 22.14 16.75 -2.32
CA GLY A 347 21.51 18.01 -1.95
C GLY A 347 20.53 18.57 -3.00
N LYS A 348 20.13 17.77 -4.00
CA LYS A 348 19.35 18.25 -5.16
C LYS A 348 18.14 17.40 -5.49
N VAL A 349 18.20 16.08 -5.27
CA VAL A 349 17.14 15.14 -5.67
C VAL A 349 16.45 14.62 -4.42
N LEU A 350 15.20 15.03 -4.20
CA LEU A 350 14.34 14.48 -3.15
C LEU A 350 13.69 13.19 -3.67
N VAL A 351 13.82 12.10 -2.90
CA VAL A 351 13.23 10.80 -3.19
C VAL A 351 12.23 10.43 -2.10
N LEU A 352 10.98 10.27 -2.49
CA LEU A 352 9.83 9.88 -1.69
C LEU A 352 9.18 8.67 -2.36
N HIS A 353 8.59 7.76 -1.59
CA HIS A 353 7.86 6.62 -2.16
C HIS A 353 6.62 7.08 -2.94
N GLY A 354 5.69 7.77 -2.27
CA GLY A 354 4.45 8.27 -2.89
C GLY A 354 4.65 9.58 -3.67
N GLY A 355 4.55 10.72 -3.00
CA GLY A 355 4.59 12.01 -3.67
C GLY A 355 4.66 13.22 -2.74
N LEU A 356 4.40 14.39 -3.30
CA LEU A 356 4.46 15.66 -2.59
C LEU A 356 3.27 15.85 -1.63
N PHE A 357 3.37 16.91 -0.84
CA PHE A 357 2.43 17.21 0.24
C PHE A 357 1.21 17.97 -0.25
N SER A 358 0.09 17.82 0.45
CA SER A 358 -1.15 18.55 0.18
C SER A 358 -1.09 20.05 0.57
N LYS A 359 -0.06 20.46 1.31
CA LYS A 359 0.19 21.86 1.70
C LYS A 359 1.35 22.42 0.88
N ASP A 360 1.08 23.45 0.11
CA ASP A 360 2.03 24.07 -0.83
C ASP A 360 3.35 24.53 -0.18
N GLU A 361 3.30 25.04 1.05
CA GLU A 361 4.47 25.62 1.74
C GLU A 361 5.31 24.57 2.51
N THR A 362 5.05 23.27 2.32
CA THR A 362 5.78 22.23 3.07
C THR A 362 7.26 22.21 2.70
N THR A 363 8.14 22.38 3.70
CA THR A 363 9.59 22.38 3.51
C THR A 363 10.24 21.06 3.91
N LEU A 364 11.46 20.80 3.47
CA LEU A 364 12.25 19.63 3.93
C LEU A 364 12.45 19.62 5.46
N ASN A 365 12.52 20.80 6.09
CA ASN A 365 12.64 20.88 7.55
C ASN A 365 11.36 20.47 8.27
N ASP A 366 10.20 20.63 7.64
CA ASP A 366 8.94 20.12 8.18
C ASP A 366 8.91 18.60 8.13
N VAL A 367 9.39 18.01 7.02
CA VAL A 367 9.52 16.55 6.85
C VAL A 367 10.50 15.96 7.86
N ARG A 368 11.66 16.59 8.05
CA ARG A 368 12.67 16.15 9.04
C ARG A 368 12.12 16.07 10.47
N LYS A 369 11.14 16.91 10.81
CA LYS A 369 10.53 16.96 12.16
C LYS A 369 9.43 15.92 12.38
N ILE A 370 9.03 15.18 11.34
CA ILE A 370 8.01 14.14 11.48
C ILE A 370 8.53 13.06 12.41
N GLN A 371 7.75 12.79 13.47
CA GLN A 371 7.95 11.63 14.35
C GLN A 371 7.50 10.38 13.58
N ARG A 372 8.45 9.68 12.96
CA ARG A 372 8.14 8.57 12.04
C ARG A 372 7.80 7.24 12.71
N HIS A 373 8.20 7.06 13.98
CA HIS A 373 7.99 5.84 14.77
C HIS A 373 6.52 5.67 15.20
N GLN A 374 5.65 5.50 14.23
CA GLN A 374 4.22 5.26 14.37
C GLN A 374 3.66 4.76 13.03
N GLU A 375 2.45 4.21 13.02
CA GLU A 375 1.73 3.99 11.76
C GLU A 375 1.41 5.33 11.09
N PRO A 376 1.35 5.39 9.74
CA PRO A 376 0.87 6.58 9.05
C PRO A 376 -0.52 6.96 9.57
N PRO A 377 -0.80 8.27 9.74
CA PRO A 377 -2.11 8.72 10.22
C PRO A 377 -3.22 8.33 9.23
N ASP A 378 -4.41 8.03 9.75
CA ASP A 378 -5.61 7.83 8.92
C ASP A 378 -5.96 9.14 8.19
N GLU A 379 -6.24 9.05 6.88
CA GLU A 379 -6.76 10.16 6.05
C GLU A 379 -8.26 10.43 6.24
#